data_AF-A0A4R2DSB4-F1
#
_entry.id   AF-A0A4R2DSB4-F1
#
_cell.length_a   1.000
_cell.length_b   1.000
_cell.length_c   1.000
_cell.angle_alpha   90.00
_cell.angle_beta   90.00
_cell.angle_gamma   90.00
#
_symmetry.space_group_name_H-M   'P 1'
#
loop_
_entity.id
_entity.type
_entity.pdbx_description
1 polymer ?
#
loop_
_entity_poly.entity_id
_entity_poly.type
_entity_poly.pdbx_seq_one_letter_code
_entity_poly.pdbx_strand_id
1 'polypeptide(L)'
;MLLLAVVAVGPMSAYTGAEQEPLELIALLVCLIPTTIGAPLSAIGIAGMDRLVQRNVLAKSGRAVEAAGDIDTLLLDKTGIITYGNRRATALHPAPWVTEHDLAGAARLSSLSDGTPEGRSIVELCAERYRLDSHSSTAEGRRRFRAVHRPDPDEWRRHP
;
A
#
# COMPACT_ATOMS: atom_id res chain seq x y z
N MET A 1 24.12 -39.43 -2.77
CA MET A 1 25.46 -39.11 -3.31
C MET A 1 26.50 -39.09 -2.19
N LEU A 2 26.37 -38.22 -1.17
CA LEU A 2 27.28 -38.16 -0.01
C LEU A 2 27.48 -39.50 0.69
N LEU A 3 26.38 -40.19 1.03
CA LEU A 3 26.44 -41.51 1.66
C LEU A 3 27.13 -42.56 0.79
N LEU A 4 26.93 -42.49 -0.53
CA LEU A 4 27.53 -43.41 -1.49
C LEU A 4 29.05 -43.19 -1.59
N ALA A 5 29.48 -41.92 -1.55
CA ALA A 5 30.90 -41.57 -1.52
C ALA A 5 31.58 -42.13 -0.27
N VAL A 6 30.95 -42.01 0.90
CA VAL A 6 31.50 -42.55 2.17
C VAL A 6 31.51 -44.09 2.18
N VAL A 7 30.43 -44.73 1.74
CA VAL A 7 30.34 -46.20 1.69
C VAL A 7 31.32 -46.81 0.68
N ALA A 8 31.63 -46.11 -0.42
CA ALA A 8 32.61 -46.57 -1.41
C ALA A 8 34.05 -46.59 -0.88
N VAL A 9 34.38 -45.76 0.12
CA VAL A 9 35.72 -45.69 0.71
C VAL A 9 36.07 -46.98 1.46
N GLY A 10 35.14 -47.57 2.21
CA GLY A 10 35.38 -48.81 2.98
C GLY A 10 35.98 -49.97 2.18
N PRO A 11 35.30 -50.50 1.15
CA PRO A 11 35.81 -51.61 0.35
C PRO A 11 37.06 -51.24 -0.47
N MET A 12 37.19 -49.98 -0.89
CA MET A 12 38.37 -49.51 -1.63
C MET A 12 39.60 -49.42 -0.72
N SER A 13 39.41 -49.00 0.53
CA SER A 13 40.46 -48.93 1.55
C SER A 13 40.91 -50.33 2.00
N ALA A 14 39.95 -51.24 2.17
CA ALA A 14 40.20 -52.66 2.43
C ALA A 14 40.99 -53.33 1.29
N TYR A 15 40.71 -52.99 0.02
CA TYR A 15 41.48 -53.48 -1.13
C TYR A 15 42.96 -53.04 -1.09
N THR A 16 43.25 -51.85 -0.56
CA THR A 16 44.62 -51.33 -0.39
C THR A 16 45.31 -51.74 0.91
N GLY A 17 44.62 -52.48 1.80
CA GLY A 17 45.14 -52.88 3.11
C GLY A 17 45.18 -51.76 4.15
N ALA A 18 44.56 -50.62 3.87
CA ALA A 18 44.40 -49.51 4.80
C ALA A 18 43.03 -49.61 5.47
N GLU A 19 42.93 -50.30 6.61
CA GLU A 19 41.69 -50.33 7.39
C GLU A 19 41.36 -48.91 7.88
N GLN A 20 40.09 -48.51 7.77
CA GLN A 20 39.60 -47.21 8.24
C GLN A 20 38.80 -47.42 9.52
N GLU A 21 39.05 -46.57 10.52
CA GLU A 21 38.19 -46.61 11.70
C GLU A 21 36.81 -46.00 11.38
N PRO A 22 35.73 -46.50 12.01
CA PRO A 22 34.40 -45.91 11.87
C PRO A 22 34.38 -44.40 12.14
N LEU A 23 35.26 -43.90 13.02
CA LEU A 23 35.38 -42.49 13.36
C LEU A 23 35.83 -41.63 12.17
N GLU A 24 36.75 -42.14 11.33
CA GLU A 24 37.26 -41.44 10.14
C GLU A 24 36.17 -41.28 9.08
N LEU A 25 35.37 -42.34 8.87
CA LEU A 25 34.25 -42.33 7.93
C LEU A 25 33.12 -41.38 8.39
N ILE A 26 32.86 -41.31 9.70
CA ILE A 26 31.91 -40.35 10.27
C ILE A 26 32.42 -38.92 10.11
N ALA A 27 33.70 -38.66 10.39
CA ALA A 27 34.30 -37.34 10.21
C ALA A 27 34.22 -36.88 8.74
N LEU A 28 34.57 -37.77 7.80
CA LEU A 28 34.43 -37.52 6.37
C LEU A 28 32.98 -37.19 5.99
N LEU A 29 32.00 -37.94 6.49
CA LEU A 29 30.59 -37.66 6.25
C LEU A 29 30.19 -36.26 6.74
N VAL A 30 30.57 -35.90 7.97
CA VAL A 30 30.25 -34.58 8.55
C VAL A 30 30.90 -33.45 7.75
N CYS A 31 32.17 -33.60 7.35
CA CYS A 31 32.88 -32.62 6.53
C CYS A 31 32.25 -32.43 5.14
N LEU A 32 31.61 -33.46 4.58
CA LEU A 32 30.96 -33.39 3.28
C LEU A 32 29.51 -32.88 3.35
N ILE A 33 28.83 -32.98 4.49
CA ILE A 33 27.49 -32.39 4.66
C ILE A 33 27.65 -30.87 4.70
N PRO A 34 26.90 -30.09 3.88
CA PRO A 34 27.01 -28.64 3.83
C PRO A 34 26.29 -27.98 5.01
N THR A 35 26.58 -28.41 6.24
CA THR A 35 25.96 -27.93 7.49
C THR A 35 26.14 -26.44 7.69
N THR A 36 27.28 -25.88 7.27
CA THR A 36 27.58 -24.44 7.33
C THR A 36 26.58 -23.60 6.55
N ILE A 37 26.09 -24.08 5.41
CA ILE A 37 25.12 -23.36 4.59
C ILE A 37 23.69 -23.77 4.98
N GLY A 38 23.48 -25.04 5.31
CA GLY A 38 22.16 -25.56 5.66
C GLY A 38 21.60 -24.99 6.97
N ALA A 39 22.42 -24.90 8.02
CA ALA A 39 21.95 -24.47 9.34
C ALA A 39 21.46 -23.00 9.38
N PRO A 40 22.11 -22.03 8.71
CA PRO A 40 21.67 -20.64 8.74
C PRO A 40 20.44 -20.32 7.86
N LEU A 41 20.04 -21.18 6.92
CA LEU A 41 18.96 -20.88 5.96
C LEU A 41 17.67 -20.43 6.67
N SER A 42 17.24 -21.15 7.71
CA SER A 42 16.06 -20.79 8.49
C SER A 42 16.21 -19.44 9.21
N ALA A 43 17.41 -19.17 9.75
CA ALA A 43 17.69 -17.91 10.45
C ALA A 43 17.69 -16.71 9.49
N ILE A 44 18.19 -16.89 8.27
CA ILE A 44 18.17 -15.86 7.22
C ILE A 44 16.72 -15.51 6.84
N GLY A 45 15.86 -16.52 6.66
CA GLY A 45 14.44 -16.30 6.36
C GLY A 45 13.73 -15.50 7.46
N ILE A 46 13.97 -15.84 8.72
CA ILE A 46 13.42 -15.11 9.87
C ILE A 46 13.94 -13.67 9.93
N ALA A 47 15.25 -13.47 9.76
CA ALA A 47 15.85 -12.14 9.74
C ALA A 47 15.33 -11.28 8.58
N GLY A 48 15.05 -11.89 7.42
CA GLY A 48 14.43 -11.22 6.29
C GLY A 48 13.02 -10.74 6.60
N MET A 49 12.20 -11.58 7.24
CA MET A 49 10.85 -11.20 7.68
C MET A 49 10.87 -10.09 8.73
N ASP A 50 11.76 -10.17 9.71
CA ASP A 50 11.89 -9.13 10.77
C ASP A 50 12.22 -7.75 10.18
N ARG A 51 13.13 -7.70 9.19
CA ARG A 51 13.49 -6.46 8.47
C ARG A 51 12.32 -5.81 7.73
N LEU A 52 11.31 -6.58 7.31
CA LEU A 52 10.10 -6.06 6.67
C LEU A 52 9.13 -5.50 7.71
N VAL A 53 8.99 -6.15 8.86
CA VAL A 53 8.16 -5.66 9.96
C VAL A 53 8.67 -4.32 10.48
N GLN A 54 10.00 -4.15 10.61
CA GLN A 54 10.64 -2.86 10.94
C GLN A 54 10.35 -1.75 9.93
N ARG A 55 9.92 -2.10 8.71
CA ARG A 55 9.51 -1.18 7.63
C ARG A 55 7.99 -1.14 7.41
N ASN A 56 7.21 -1.58 8.40
CA ASN A 56 5.74 -1.62 8.37
C ASN A 56 5.17 -2.52 7.25
N VAL A 57 5.93 -3.50 6.77
CA VAL A 57 5.50 -4.50 5.79
C VAL A 57 5.26 -5.82 6.50
N LEU A 58 4.03 -6.34 6.44
CA LEU A 58 3.65 -7.61 7.03
C LEU A 58 3.75 -8.73 5.99
N ALA A 59 4.83 -9.51 6.04
CA ALA A 59 4.98 -10.71 5.23
C ALA A 59 4.30 -11.91 5.92
N LYS A 60 3.50 -12.68 5.15
CA LYS A 60 2.80 -13.87 5.69
C LYS A 60 3.69 -15.11 5.84
N SER A 61 4.83 -15.14 5.15
CA SER A 61 5.79 -16.25 5.21
C SER A 61 7.15 -15.83 4.67
N GLY A 62 8.22 -16.55 5.04
CA GLY A 62 9.55 -16.34 4.47
C GLY A 62 9.59 -16.58 2.96
N ARG A 63 8.83 -17.57 2.47
CA ARG A 63 8.67 -17.83 1.03
C ARG A 63 8.09 -16.63 0.28
N ALA A 64 7.17 -15.88 0.88
CA ALA A 64 6.63 -14.67 0.25
C ALA A 64 7.72 -13.58 0.10
N VAL A 65 8.63 -13.49 1.06
CA VAL A 65 9.79 -12.58 1.01
C VAL A 65 10.77 -13.02 -0.08
N GLU A 66 11.10 -14.31 -0.15
CA GLU A 66 11.97 -14.86 -1.20
C GLU A 66 11.38 -14.65 -2.59
N ALA A 67 10.09 -14.99 -2.78
CA ALA A 67 9.40 -14.82 -4.05
C ALA A 67 9.35 -13.34 -4.48
N ALA A 68 9.21 -12.41 -3.53
CA ALA A 68 9.23 -10.98 -3.84
C ALA A 68 10.60 -10.48 -4.35
N GLY A 69 11.69 -11.19 -4.04
CA GLY A 69 13.03 -10.89 -4.56
C GLY A 69 13.21 -11.25 -6.05
N ASP A 70 12.34 -12.09 -6.59
CA ASP A 70 12.36 -12.59 -7.98
C ASP A 70 11.28 -11.93 -8.86
N ILE A 71 10.71 -10.80 -8.42
CA ILE A 71 9.68 -10.06 -9.17
C ILE A 71 10.34 -8.95 -9.99
N ASP A 72 10.16 -9.00 -11.32
CA ASP A 72 10.63 -7.95 -12.23
C ASP A 72 9.60 -6.83 -12.48
N THR A 73 8.31 -7.10 -12.25
CA THR A 73 7.21 -6.18 -12.56
C THR A 73 6.29 -5.98 -11.36
N LEU A 74 6.09 -4.72 -10.97
CA LEU A 74 5.17 -4.33 -9.91
C LEU A 74 3.90 -3.72 -10.52
N LEU A 75 2.75 -4.36 -10.33
CA LEU A 75 1.45 -3.82 -10.69
C LEU A 75 0.86 -3.14 -9.46
N LEU A 76 0.64 -1.82 -9.56
CA LEU A 76 0.02 -1.03 -8.51
C LEU A 76 -1.42 -0.72 -8.89
N ASP A 77 -2.36 -1.00 -7.99
CA ASP A 77 -3.72 -0.52 -8.16
C ASP A 77 -3.79 0.99 -7.93
N LYS A 78 -4.72 1.68 -8.59
CA LYS A 78 -4.87 3.14 -8.42
C LYS A 78 -5.70 3.48 -7.19
N THR A 79 -6.81 2.78 -6.98
CA THR A 79 -7.83 3.17 -5.99
C THR A 79 -7.53 2.55 -4.64
N GLY A 80 -7.26 3.36 -3.61
CA GLY A 80 -6.93 2.85 -2.28
C GLY A 80 -5.48 2.39 -2.08
N ILE A 81 -4.66 2.39 -3.15
CA ILE A 81 -3.20 2.15 -3.09
C ILE A 81 -2.43 3.42 -3.47
N ILE A 82 -2.45 3.83 -4.75
CA ILE A 82 -1.79 5.09 -5.17
C ILE A 82 -2.59 6.31 -4.70
N THR A 83 -3.92 6.24 -4.80
CA THR A 83 -4.82 7.33 -4.40
C THR A 83 -5.60 6.94 -3.17
N TYR A 84 -6.04 7.94 -2.39
CA TYR A 84 -6.82 7.75 -1.17
C TYR A 84 -8.24 7.18 -1.40
N GLY A 85 -8.63 6.88 -2.65
CA GLY A 85 -9.93 6.29 -2.99
C GLY A 85 -11.13 7.23 -2.90
N ASN A 86 -10.96 8.40 -2.26
CA ASN A 86 -12.01 9.40 -2.09
C ASN A 86 -11.78 10.58 -3.04
N ARG A 87 -12.83 11.00 -3.75
CA ARG A 87 -12.77 12.21 -4.58
C ARG A 87 -12.87 13.42 -3.66
N ARG A 88 -11.90 14.34 -3.74
CA ARG A 88 -11.88 15.57 -2.95
C ARG A 88 -12.17 16.76 -3.85
N ALA A 89 -12.98 17.69 -3.36
CA ALA A 89 -13.18 18.97 -4.01
C ALA A 89 -11.85 19.76 -4.04
N THR A 90 -11.45 20.25 -5.21
CA THR A 90 -10.19 20.98 -5.41
C THR A 90 -10.41 22.43 -5.83
N ALA A 91 -11.55 22.73 -6.46
CA ALA A 91 -11.92 24.04 -6.94
C ALA A 91 -13.43 24.22 -6.96
N LEU A 92 -13.88 25.47 -6.87
CA LEU A 92 -15.24 25.89 -7.14
C LEU A 92 -15.20 26.80 -8.37
N HIS A 93 -16.06 26.52 -9.35
CA HIS A 93 -16.14 27.29 -10.57
C HIS A 93 -17.47 28.05 -10.60
N PRO A 94 -17.48 29.37 -10.32
CA PRO A 94 -18.71 30.15 -10.33
C PRO A 94 -19.27 30.29 -11.75
N ALA A 95 -20.59 30.29 -11.85
CA ALA A 95 -21.28 30.69 -13.08
C ALA A 95 -21.08 32.20 -13.33
N PRO A 96 -21.31 32.69 -14.56
CA PRO A 96 -21.35 34.12 -14.83
C PRO A 96 -22.25 34.85 -13.83
N TRP A 97 -21.80 36.02 -13.37
CA TRP A 97 -22.53 36.87 -12.41
C TRP A 97 -22.68 36.32 -10.99
N VAL A 98 -22.03 35.19 -10.66
CA VAL A 98 -21.94 34.65 -9.28
C VAL A 98 -20.53 34.88 -8.74
N THR A 99 -20.42 35.38 -7.52
CA THR A 99 -19.10 35.50 -6.88
C THR A 99 -18.64 34.14 -6.35
N GLU A 100 -17.32 33.90 -6.32
CA GLU A 100 -16.78 32.67 -5.73
C GLU A 100 -17.23 32.49 -4.27
N HIS A 101 -17.38 33.58 -3.53
CA HIS A 101 -17.80 33.54 -2.12
C HIS A 101 -19.26 33.15 -1.95
N ASP A 102 -20.15 33.64 -2.83
CA ASP A 102 -21.56 33.24 -2.84
C ASP A 102 -21.72 31.77 -3.18
N LEU A 103 -20.97 31.27 -4.18
CA LEU A 103 -20.93 29.86 -4.53
C LEU A 103 -20.40 29.02 -3.36
N ALA A 104 -19.29 29.42 -2.74
CA ALA A 104 -18.69 28.72 -1.61
C ALA A 104 -19.65 28.64 -0.42
N GLY A 105 -20.36 29.72 -0.11
CA GLY A 105 -21.38 29.77 0.92
C GLY A 105 -22.53 28.79 0.64
N ALA A 106 -23.06 28.79 -0.58
CA ALA A 106 -24.16 27.90 -0.96
C ALA A 106 -23.72 26.42 -0.96
N ALA A 107 -22.57 26.12 -1.59
CA ALA A 107 -22.01 24.78 -1.66
C ALA A 107 -21.74 24.20 -0.26
N ARG A 108 -21.13 25.00 0.61
CA ARG A 108 -20.92 24.63 2.02
C ARG A 108 -22.24 24.29 2.70
N LEU A 109 -23.23 25.19 2.68
CA LEU A 109 -24.51 24.99 3.37
C LEU A 109 -25.24 23.73 2.88
N SER A 110 -25.21 23.46 1.58
CA SER A 110 -25.77 22.25 0.99
C SER A 110 -25.02 20.98 1.42
N SER A 111 -23.69 21.07 1.59
CA SER A 111 -22.84 19.94 1.96
C SER A 111 -22.74 19.68 3.47
N LEU A 112 -23.19 20.60 4.34
CA LEU A 112 -23.16 20.41 5.80
C LEU A 112 -23.97 19.18 6.27
N SER A 113 -25.03 18.82 5.55
CA SER A 113 -25.83 17.62 5.84
C SER A 113 -25.35 16.37 5.10
N ASP A 114 -24.34 16.50 4.23
CA ASP A 114 -23.80 15.38 3.44
C ASP A 114 -22.62 14.74 4.17
N GLY A 115 -22.87 13.58 4.79
CA GLY A 115 -21.86 12.82 5.55
C GLY A 115 -20.85 12.06 4.70
N THR A 116 -20.98 12.07 3.36
CA THR A 116 -20.04 11.38 2.47
C THR A 116 -18.64 12.01 2.51
N PRO A 117 -17.56 11.28 2.12
CA PRO A 117 -16.23 11.86 1.94
C PRO A 117 -16.23 13.07 0.99
N GLU A 118 -17.04 13.03 -0.07
CA GLU A 118 -17.20 14.10 -1.04
C GLU A 118 -17.83 15.35 -0.41
N GLY A 119 -18.95 15.21 0.29
CA GLY A 119 -19.62 16.30 0.99
C GLY A 119 -18.71 16.99 2.02
N ARG A 120 -18.01 16.18 2.83
CA ARG A 120 -17.00 16.69 3.78
C ARG A 120 -15.87 17.44 3.10
N SER A 121 -15.39 16.95 1.95
CA SER A 121 -14.31 17.61 1.20
C SER A 121 -14.71 18.98 0.66
N ILE A 122 -15.99 19.19 0.33
CA ILE A 122 -16.52 20.50 -0.10
C ILE A 122 -16.51 21.48 1.07
N VAL A 123 -16.98 21.03 2.26
CA VAL A 123 -16.97 21.86 3.48
C VAL A 123 -15.54 22.24 3.87
N GLU A 124 -14.61 21.30 3.82
CA GLU A 124 -13.17 21.54 4.08
C GLU A 124 -12.58 22.55 3.09
N LEU A 125 -12.83 22.39 1.78
CA LEU A 125 -12.38 23.34 0.75
C LEU A 125 -12.93 24.75 1.00
N CYS A 126 -14.21 24.86 1.37
CA CYS A 126 -14.84 26.13 1.71
C CYS A 126 -14.21 26.79 2.94
N ALA A 127 -13.87 26.01 3.95
CA ALA A 127 -13.24 26.51 5.16
C ALA A 127 -11.81 26.98 4.92
N GLU A 128 -10.99 26.18 4.24
CA GLU A 128 -9.58 26.48 3.99
C GLU A 128 -9.40 27.65 3.01
N ARG A 129 -10.14 27.65 1.89
CA ARG A 129 -9.89 28.60 0.79
C ARG A 129 -10.68 29.89 0.90
N TYR A 130 -11.91 29.81 1.44
CA TYR A 130 -12.83 30.96 1.49
C TYR A 130 -13.10 31.44 2.93
N ARG A 131 -12.41 30.87 3.92
CA ARG A 131 -12.50 31.25 5.35
C ARG A 131 -13.93 31.20 5.91
N LEU A 132 -14.69 30.20 5.48
CA LEU A 132 -16.05 29.94 5.95
C LEU A 132 -16.05 28.92 7.10
N ASP A 133 -16.90 29.08 8.11
CA ASP A 133 -16.90 28.19 9.28
C ASP A 133 -17.29 26.75 8.95
N SER A 134 -16.62 25.72 9.47
CA SER A 134 -16.99 24.32 9.19
C SER A 134 -18.32 23.86 9.80
N HIS A 135 -18.92 24.65 10.69
CA HIS A 135 -20.18 24.35 11.38
C HIS A 135 -21.29 25.32 10.99
N SER A 136 -22.55 24.87 11.02
CA SER A 136 -23.69 25.78 10.84
C SER A 136 -23.85 26.70 12.04
N SER A 137 -24.00 28.00 11.79
CA SER A 137 -24.45 28.93 12.82
C SER A 137 -25.98 28.93 12.94
N THR A 138 -26.52 29.25 14.12
CA THR A 138 -27.97 29.34 14.35
C THR A 138 -28.66 30.37 13.45
N ALA A 139 -27.92 31.36 12.93
CA ALA A 139 -28.39 32.35 11.98
C ALA A 139 -28.53 31.80 10.55
N GLU A 140 -27.72 30.82 10.16
CA GLU A 140 -27.75 30.21 8.83
C GLU A 140 -28.95 29.29 8.62
N GLY A 141 -29.42 28.63 9.67
CA GLY A 141 -30.65 27.82 9.64
C GLY A 141 -31.92 28.60 9.28
N ARG A 142 -31.87 29.94 9.30
CA ARG A 142 -32.97 30.84 8.90
C ARG A 142 -32.84 31.41 7.48
N ARG A 143 -31.73 31.19 6.77
CA ARG A 143 -31.56 31.69 5.41
C ARG A 143 -32.43 30.87 4.45
N ARG A 144 -33.43 31.51 3.83
CA ARG A 144 -34.16 30.90 2.69
C ARG A 144 -33.19 30.81 1.51
N PHE A 145 -33.08 29.62 0.91
CA PHE A 145 -32.52 29.48 -0.43
C PHE A 145 -33.32 30.37 -1.38
N ARG A 146 -32.75 31.52 -1.75
CA ARG A 146 -33.32 32.40 -2.77
C ARG A 146 -32.75 31.90 -4.09
N ALA A 147 -33.59 31.32 -4.94
CA ALA A 147 -33.18 30.94 -6.28
C ALA A 147 -32.57 32.18 -6.97
N VAL A 148 -31.28 32.10 -7.32
CA VAL A 148 -30.66 33.10 -8.17
C VAL A 148 -31.36 33.02 -9.52
N HIS A 149 -31.67 34.20 -10.05
CA HIS A 149 -32.36 34.49 -11.30
C HIS A 149 -32.32 33.33 -12.32
N ARG A 150 -33.51 32.85 -12.74
CA ARG A 150 -33.63 31.85 -13.83
C ARG A 150 -33.04 32.48 -15.09
N PRO A 151 -31.91 31.97 -15.63
CA PRO A 151 -31.38 32.50 -16.88
C PRO A 151 -32.39 32.22 -18.00
N ASP A 152 -32.43 33.13 -18.98
CA ASP A 152 -33.30 33.02 -20.14
C ASP A 152 -32.95 31.73 -20.90
N PRO A 153 -33.90 30.83 -21.22
CA PRO A 153 -33.64 29.56 -21.91
C PRO A 153 -32.86 29.67 -23.23
N ASP A 154 -32.74 30.87 -23.81
CA ASP A 154 -31.99 31.14 -25.03
C ASP A 154 -30.53 31.59 -24.83
N GLU A 155 -30.05 31.65 -23.59
CA GLU A 155 -28.67 31.99 -23.25
C GLU A 155 -27.70 30.80 -23.47
N TRP A 156 -28.17 29.57 -23.24
CA TRP A 156 -27.40 28.33 -23.45
C TRP A 156 -27.22 27.92 -24.92
N ARG A 157 -27.97 28.54 -25.85
CA ARG A 157 -27.87 28.25 -27.29
C ARG A 157 -26.83 29.11 -28.03
N ARG A 158 -26.20 30.08 -27.36
CA ARG A 158 -25.36 31.12 -28.00
C ARG A 158 -23.85 31.00 -27.76
N HIS A 159 -23.37 29.87 -27.25
CA HIS A 159 -21.94 29.58 -27.17
C HIS A 159 -21.61 28.36 -28.05
N PRO A 160 -20.65 28.46 -29.00
CA PRO A 160 -20.17 27.35 -29.82
C PRO A 160 -19.31 26.35 -29.02
#